data_AF-A0A9D6M778-F1
#
_entry.id   AF-A0A9D6M778-F1
#
_cell.length_a   1.000
_cell.length_b   1.000
_cell.length_c   1.000
_cell.angle_alpha   90.00
_cell.angle_beta   90.00
_cell.angle_gamma   90.00
#
_symmetry.space_group_name_H-M   'P 1'
#
loop_
_entity.id
_entity.type
_entity.pdbx_description
1 polymer ?
#
loop_
_entity_poly.entity_id
_entity_poly.type
_entity_poly.pdbx_seq_one_letter_code
_entity_poly.pdbx_strand_id
1 'polypeptide(L)'
;MFGSSPVENKESMEKTIKGVSALPINYCMFSIATPFPGTEFSEKAMKEKWAVEPEIHDLEKNLSPTEKALVSYPNLSKEELEKGVKKANRWFYLNPRRIWYQLQRINSLKTLKDLIVTGWKIIR
;
A
#
# COMPACT_ATOMS: atom_id res chain seq x y z
N MET A 1 -5.54 1.10 -4.42
CA MET A 1 -4.84 2.32 -4.00
C MET A 1 -5.63 2.94 -2.85
N PHE A 2 -4.96 3.50 -1.85
CA PHE A 2 -5.54 4.24 -0.73
C PHE A 2 -5.10 5.71 -0.79
N GLY A 3 -5.77 6.57 -0.04
CA GLY A 3 -5.44 7.99 0.06
C GLY A 3 -5.69 8.77 -1.23
N SER A 4 -6.58 8.29 -2.09
CA SER A 4 -6.96 8.98 -3.33
C SER A 4 -8.05 10.06 -3.13
N SER A 5 -8.66 10.11 -1.94
CA SER A 5 -9.76 11.01 -1.64
C SER A 5 -9.80 11.38 -0.15
N PRO A 6 -10.11 12.65 0.19
CA PRO A 6 -10.21 13.09 1.59
C PRO A 6 -11.40 12.49 2.34
N VAL A 7 -12.41 11.96 1.64
CA VAL A 7 -13.56 11.31 2.30
C VAL A 7 -13.27 9.86 2.69
N GLU A 8 -12.13 9.30 2.26
CA GLU A 8 -11.72 7.95 2.62
C GLU A 8 -11.42 7.87 4.13
N ASN A 9 -11.74 6.74 4.75
CA ASN A 9 -11.48 6.49 6.16
C ASN A 9 -11.04 5.03 6.40
N LYS A 10 -10.74 4.70 7.65
CA LYS A 10 -10.30 3.33 8.02
C LYS A 10 -11.31 2.26 7.63
N GLU A 11 -12.61 2.52 7.78
CA GLU A 11 -13.65 1.55 7.45
C GLU A 11 -13.71 1.28 5.95
N SER A 12 -13.62 2.31 5.11
CA SER A 12 -13.59 2.14 3.65
C SER A 12 -12.32 1.42 3.19
N MET A 13 -11.16 1.71 3.77
CA MET A 13 -9.93 0.95 3.50
C MET A 13 -10.10 -0.53 3.87
N GLU A 14 -10.69 -0.83 5.03
CA GLU A 14 -10.94 -2.21 5.45
C GLU A 14 -11.91 -2.96 4.54
N LYS A 15 -12.98 -2.29 4.07
CA LYS A 15 -13.90 -2.82 3.06
C LYS A 15 -13.14 -3.18 1.78
N THR A 16 -12.26 -2.30 1.31
CA THR A 16 -11.41 -2.54 0.13
C THR A 16 -10.47 -3.74 0.36
N ILE A 17 -9.80 -3.82 1.51
CA ILE A 17 -8.90 -4.95 1.82
C ILE A 17 -9.66 -6.28 1.79
N LYS A 18 -10.83 -6.34 2.44
CA LYS A 18 -11.68 -7.55 2.46
C LYS A 18 -12.16 -7.91 1.06
N GLY A 19 -12.68 -6.94 0.31
CA GLY A 19 -13.19 -7.16 -1.05
C GLY A 19 -12.13 -7.68 -2.01
N VAL A 20 -10.99 -6.99 -2.09
CA VAL A 20 -9.86 -7.42 -2.94
C VAL A 20 -9.31 -8.77 -2.50
N SER A 21 -9.25 -9.04 -1.20
CA SER A 21 -8.73 -10.31 -0.67
C SER A 21 -9.69 -11.48 -0.84
N ALA A 22 -10.97 -11.25 -1.16
CA ALA A 22 -11.91 -12.31 -1.50
C ALA A 22 -11.82 -12.73 -2.99
N LEU A 23 -11.21 -11.91 -3.85
CA LEU A 23 -11.08 -12.20 -5.26
C LEU A 23 -10.17 -13.42 -5.50
N PRO A 24 -10.45 -14.25 -6.53
CA PRO A 24 -9.66 -15.43 -6.89
C PRO A 24 -8.37 -15.06 -7.64
N ILE A 25 -7.61 -14.11 -7.09
CA ILE A 25 -6.35 -13.61 -7.63
C ILE A 25 -5.17 -13.95 -6.71
N ASN A 26 -4.01 -14.13 -7.31
CA ASN A 26 -2.78 -14.52 -6.61
C ASN A 26 -1.82 -13.37 -6.33
N TYR A 27 -1.98 -12.26 -7.05
CA TYR A 27 -1.14 -11.06 -6.94
C TYR A 27 -2.01 -9.82 -6.89
N CYS A 28 -1.64 -8.87 -6.02
CA CYS A 28 -2.28 -7.57 -5.92
C CYS A 28 -1.27 -6.56 -5.37
N MET A 29 -1.30 -5.33 -5.89
CA MET A 29 -0.49 -4.24 -5.37
C MET A 29 -1.38 -3.25 -4.61
N PHE A 30 -1.09 -3.08 -3.32
CA PHE A 30 -1.66 -2.00 -2.52
C PHE A 30 -0.67 -0.84 -2.48
N SER A 31 -1.13 0.34 -2.84
CA SER A 31 -0.34 1.56 -2.91
C SER A 31 -1.13 2.75 -2.35
N ILE A 32 -0.41 3.83 -2.05
CA ILE A 32 -0.93 5.12 -1.60
C ILE A 32 -0.88 6.09 -2.78
N ALA A 33 -1.90 6.91 -2.95
CA ALA A 33 -1.91 7.93 -3.99
C ALA A 33 -0.82 8.99 -3.72
N THR A 34 -0.07 9.33 -4.76
CA THR A 34 0.98 10.34 -4.68
C THR A 34 0.56 11.60 -5.44
N PRO A 35 0.60 12.79 -4.82
CA PRO A 35 0.27 14.05 -5.47
C PRO A 35 1.43 14.51 -6.35
N PHE A 36 1.49 14.00 -7.58
CA PHE A 36 2.55 14.34 -8.54
C PHE A 36 2.47 15.81 -9.01
N PRO A 37 3.60 16.54 -9.10
CA PRO A 37 3.64 17.94 -9.50
C PRO A 37 2.99 18.15 -10.87
N GLY A 38 2.19 19.21 -11.00
CA GLY A 38 1.45 19.52 -12.22
C GLY A 38 0.17 18.70 -12.43
N THR A 39 -0.26 17.91 -11.43
CA THR A 39 -1.57 17.26 -11.43
C THR A 39 -2.58 18.04 -10.58
N GLU A 40 -3.86 17.95 -10.95
CA GLU A 40 -4.96 18.51 -10.14
C GLU A 40 -4.91 17.99 -8.69
N PHE A 41 -4.53 16.72 -8.52
CA PHE A 41 -4.40 16.14 -7.18
C PHE A 41 -3.31 16.83 -6.35
N SER A 42 -2.18 17.18 -6.95
CA SER A 42 -1.11 17.93 -6.28
C SER A 42 -1.52 19.35 -5.96
N GLU A 43 -2.11 20.07 -6.91
CA GLU A 43 -2.63 21.44 -6.67
C GLU A 43 -3.61 21.46 -5.50
N LYS A 44 -4.53 20.50 -5.46
CA LYS A 44 -5.50 20.36 -4.38
C LYS A 44 -4.83 19.97 -3.06
N ALA A 45 -3.91 19.02 -3.07
CA ALA A 45 -3.19 18.59 -1.87
C ALA A 45 -2.37 19.74 -1.24
N MET A 46 -1.75 20.60 -2.05
CA MET A 46 -1.05 21.79 -1.56
C MET A 46 -2.03 22.83 -1.01
N LYS A 47 -3.08 23.14 -1.76
CA LYS A 47 -4.09 24.15 -1.37
C LYS A 47 -4.79 23.80 -0.05
N GLU A 48 -5.18 22.55 0.11
CA GLU A 48 -5.93 22.06 1.27
C GLU A 48 -5.02 21.56 2.41
N LYS A 49 -3.70 21.74 2.27
CA LYS A 49 -2.68 21.31 3.25
C LYS A 49 -2.71 19.81 3.56
N TRP A 50 -2.99 18.99 2.56
CA TRP A 50 -2.91 17.54 2.64
C TRP A 50 -1.51 17.01 2.32
N ALA A 51 -0.72 17.76 1.55
CA ALA A 51 0.64 17.37 1.21
C ALA A 51 1.51 17.22 2.47
N VAL A 52 2.34 16.17 2.50
CA VAL A 52 3.26 15.91 3.61
C VAL A 52 4.55 16.69 3.41
N GLU A 53 4.76 17.71 4.24
CA GLU A 53 5.92 18.59 4.19
C GLU A 53 7.04 18.17 5.17
N PRO A 54 8.34 18.25 4.78
CA PRO A 54 8.85 18.72 3.49
C PRO A 54 8.96 17.61 2.41
N GLU A 55 8.57 16.37 2.73
CA GLU A 55 8.83 15.19 1.89
C GLU A 55 8.25 15.30 0.47
N ILE A 56 7.14 16.03 0.30
CA ILE A 56 6.48 16.23 -0.99
C ILE A 56 7.37 16.95 -2.02
N HIS A 57 8.34 17.75 -1.57
CA HIS A 57 9.24 18.50 -2.43
C HIS A 57 10.43 17.69 -2.96
N ASP A 58 10.71 16.51 -2.40
CA ASP A 58 11.81 15.64 -2.81
C ASP A 58 11.26 14.24 -3.16
N LEU A 59 10.56 14.18 -4.30
CA LEU A 59 9.96 12.93 -4.78
C LEU A 59 11.01 11.88 -5.14
N GLU A 60 12.19 12.27 -5.60
CA GLU A 60 13.25 11.30 -5.92
C GLU A 60 13.64 10.47 -4.69
N LYS A 61 13.69 11.08 -3.50
CA LYS A 61 14.02 10.37 -2.25
C LYS A 61 12.80 9.78 -1.52
N ASN A 62 11.61 10.32 -1.76
CA ASN A 62 10.41 9.97 -0.98
C ASN A 62 9.34 9.19 -1.72
N LEU A 63 9.47 9.00 -3.04
CA LEU A 63 8.52 8.22 -3.83
C LEU A 63 8.64 6.73 -3.50
N SER A 64 7.82 6.28 -2.55
CA SER A 64 7.58 4.86 -2.29
C SER A 64 6.09 4.62 -2.06
N PRO A 65 5.26 4.53 -3.13
CA PRO A 65 3.81 4.40 -2.99
C PRO A 65 3.36 3.16 -2.21
N THR A 66 4.21 2.15 -2.04
CA THR A 66 3.90 0.94 -1.26
C THR A 66 4.28 1.06 0.21
N GLU A 67 4.95 2.13 0.64
CA GLU A 67 5.48 2.26 2.00
C GLU A 67 5.33 3.65 2.62
N LYS A 68 5.44 4.72 1.83
CA LYS A 68 5.43 6.12 2.25
C LYS A 68 4.19 6.84 1.71
N ALA A 69 3.50 7.53 2.60
CA ALA A 69 2.42 8.44 2.23
C ALA A 69 2.97 9.86 2.05
N LEU A 70 2.64 10.48 0.92
CA LEU A 70 2.91 11.89 0.62
C LEU A 70 1.66 12.78 0.73
N VAL A 71 0.60 12.20 1.29
CA VAL A 71 -0.66 12.85 1.67
C VAL A 71 -1.04 12.47 3.09
N SER A 72 -1.69 13.40 3.79
CA SER A 72 -2.28 13.21 5.10
C SER A 72 -3.59 14.01 5.17
N TYR A 73 -4.69 13.34 5.49
CA TYR A 73 -6.02 13.96 5.58
C TYR A 73 -6.42 14.20 7.04
N PRO A 74 -7.33 15.15 7.33
CA PRO A 74 -7.81 15.40 8.69
C PRO A 74 -8.40 14.17 9.40
N ASN A 75 -9.04 13.29 8.63
CA ASN A 75 -9.73 12.08 9.07
C ASN A 75 -8.97 10.78 8.75
N LEU A 76 -7.80 10.87 8.12
CA LEU A 76 -6.98 9.72 7.74
C LEU A 76 -5.52 10.14 7.60
N SER A 77 -4.70 9.88 8.63
CA SER A 77 -3.31 10.36 8.67
C SER A 77 -2.39 9.60 7.72
N LYS A 78 -1.21 10.18 7.42
CA LYS A 78 -0.17 9.50 6.64
C LYS A 78 0.20 8.13 7.25
N GLU A 79 0.35 8.05 8.57
CA GLU A 79 0.71 6.81 9.27
C GLU A 79 -0.40 5.76 9.17
N GLU A 80 -1.66 6.20 9.10
CA GLU A 80 -2.81 5.31 8.95
C GLU A 80 -2.89 4.75 7.53
N LEU A 81 -2.56 5.54 6.51
CA LEU A 81 -2.42 5.08 5.12
C LEU A 81 -1.29 4.05 4.99
N GLU A 82 -0.12 4.34 5.55
CA GLU A 82 1.04 3.44 5.54
C GLU A 82 0.76 2.12 6.28
N LYS A 83 0.14 2.20 7.47
CA LYS A 83 -0.35 1.01 8.21
C LYS A 83 -1.41 0.26 7.41
N GLY A 84 -2.27 0.97 6.69
CA GLY A 84 -3.30 0.42 5.80
C GLY A 84 -2.68 -0.46 4.72
N VAL A 85 -1.66 0.03 4.01
CA VAL A 85 -0.94 -0.76 3.00
C VAL A 85 -0.24 -1.98 3.60
N LYS A 86 0.43 -1.83 4.75
CA LYS A 86 1.06 -2.97 5.45
C LYS A 86 0.02 -4.03 5.85
N LYS A 87 -1.10 -3.61 6.44
CA LYS A 87 -2.23 -4.48 6.81
C LYS A 87 -2.80 -5.19 5.60
N ALA A 88 -3.02 -4.46 4.50
CA ALA A 88 -3.55 -5.00 3.26
C ALA A 88 -2.64 -6.09 2.68
N ASN A 89 -1.34 -5.83 2.60
CA ASN A 89 -0.35 -6.80 2.12
C ASN A 89 -0.31 -8.06 3.00
N ARG A 90 -0.28 -7.91 4.33
CA ARG A 90 -0.31 -9.05 5.26
C ARG A 90 -1.59 -9.88 5.09
N TRP A 91 -2.74 -9.22 5.07
CA TRP A 91 -4.04 -9.89 4.94
C TRP A 91 -4.19 -10.62 3.59
N PHE A 92 -3.71 -9.99 2.52
CA PHE A 92 -3.76 -10.58 1.19
C PHE A 92 -2.77 -11.75 1.06
N TYR A 93 -1.48 -11.53 1.29
CA TYR A 93 -0.44 -12.52 0.96
C TYR A 93 -0.31 -13.67 1.96
N LEU A 94 -0.69 -13.48 3.23
CA LEU A 94 -0.64 -14.55 4.25
C LEU A 94 -1.87 -15.48 4.20
N ASN A 95 -2.73 -15.34 3.18
CA ASN A 95 -3.86 -16.24 2.96
C ASN A 95 -3.37 -17.67 2.61
N PRO A 96 -3.87 -18.73 3.27
CA PRO A 96 -3.42 -20.10 3.03
C PRO A 96 -3.49 -20.56 1.56
N ARG A 97 -4.54 -20.17 0.83
CA ARG A 97 -4.70 -20.49 -0.60
C ARG A 97 -3.59 -19.88 -1.44
N ARG A 98 -3.20 -18.63 -1.15
CA ARG A 98 -2.15 -17.93 -1.89
C ARG A 98 -0.77 -18.44 -1.50
N ILE A 99 -0.54 -18.75 -0.22
CA ILE A 99 0.69 -19.42 0.22
C ILE A 99 0.85 -20.74 -0.52
N TRP A 100 -0.19 -21.58 -0.55
CA TRP A 100 -0.17 -22.84 -1.29
C TRP A 100 0.13 -22.65 -2.77
N TYR A 101 -0.51 -21.68 -3.41
CA TYR A 101 -0.24 -21.33 -4.81
C TYR A 101 1.23 -20.97 -5.05
N GLN A 102 1.87 -20.20 -4.16
CA GLN A 102 3.29 -19.88 -4.28
C GLN A 102 4.17 -21.12 -4.10
N LEU A 103 3.86 -21.98 -3.12
CA LEU A 103 4.63 -23.20 -2.85
C LEU A 103 4.63 -24.16 -4.04
N GLN A 104 3.50 -24.33 -4.73
CA GLN A 104 3.40 -25.18 -5.94
C GLN A 104 4.27 -24.71 -7.10
N ARG A 105 4.72 -23.44 -7.09
CA ARG A 105 5.55 -22.85 -8.16
C ARG A 105 7.03 -22.81 -7.83
N ILE A 106 7.43 -23.31 -6.66
CA ILE A 106 8.83 -23.40 -6.28
C ILE A 106 9.48 -24.51 -7.11
N ASN A 107 10.33 -24.11 -8.05
CA ASN A 107 11.12 -25.00 -8.90
C ASN A 107 12.61 -25.05 -8.52
N SER A 108 13.03 -24.28 -7.51
CA SER A 108 14.42 -24.21 -7.09
C SER A 108 14.57 -23.81 -5.61
N LEU A 109 15.69 -24.20 -5.00
CA LEU A 109 16.07 -23.78 -3.63
C LEU A 109 16.25 -22.26 -3.51
N LYS A 110 16.64 -21.60 -4.61
CA LYS A 110 16.73 -20.14 -4.67
C LYS A 110 15.35 -19.50 -4.51
N THR A 111 14.36 -19.97 -5.27
CA THR A 111 12.98 -19.48 -5.18
C THR A 111 12.39 -19.70 -3.78
N LEU A 112 12.70 -20.83 -3.13
CA LEU A 112 12.30 -21.09 -1.75
C LEU A 112 12.91 -20.06 -0.79
N LYS A 113 14.21 -19.78 -0.92
CA LYS A 113 14.89 -18.77 -0.10
C LYS A 113 14.28 -17.38 -0.31
N ASP A 114 14.02 -16.99 -1.55
CA ASP A 114 13.43 -15.69 -1.89
C ASP A 114 12.02 -15.55 -1.31
N LEU A 115 11.22 -16.63 -1.33
CA LEU A 115 9.89 -16.65 -0.72
C LEU A 115 9.96 -16.48 0.80
N ILE A 116 10.88 -17.16 1.48
CA ILE A 116 11.07 -17.04 2.93
C ILE A 116 11.49 -15.61 3.31
N VAL A 117 12.47 -15.04 2.59
CA VAL A 117 12.93 -13.67 2.82
C VAL A 117 11.81 -12.66 2.59
N THR A 118 11.02 -12.82 1.53
CA THR A 118 9.87 -11.96 1.23
C THR A 118 8.78 -12.09 2.29
N GLY A 119 8.45 -13.32 2.70
CA GLY A 119 7.49 -13.59 3.76
C GLY A 119 7.89 -12.95 5.09
N TRP A 120 9.18 -13.02 5.45
CA TRP A 120 9.71 -12.37 6.64
C TRP A 120 9.56 -10.85 6.60
N LYS A 121 9.83 -10.21 5.45
CA LYS A 121 9.64 -8.76 5.26
C LYS A 121 8.17 -8.33 5.38
N ILE A 122 7.22 -9.19 5.06
CA ILE A 122 5.78 -8.87 5.17
C ILE A 122 5.31 -8.97 6.63
N ILE A 123 5.89 -9.87 7.41
CA ILE A 123 5.52 -10.11 8.82
C ILE A 123 6.12 -9.04 9.74
N ARG A 124 7.38 -8.68 9.50
CA ARG A 124 8.16 -7.68 10.26
C ARG A 124 7.77 -6.25 9.90
#